data_AF-A0A916YUL6-F1
#
_entry.id   AF-A0A916YUL6-F1
#
_cell.length_a   1.000
_cell.length_b   1.000
_cell.length_c   1.000
_cell.angle_alpha   90.00
_cell.angle_beta   90.00
_cell.angle_gamma   90.00
#
_symmetry.space_group_name_H-M   'P 1'
#
loop_
_entity.id
_entity.type
_entity.pdbx_description
1 polymer ?
#
loop_
_entity_poly.entity_id
_entity_poly.type
_entity_poly.pdbx_seq_one_letter_code
_entity_poly.pdbx_strand_id
1 'polypeptide(L)'
;MKLERMISMIYMLLNNEVVSASALAEKYGVSQRTIYRDIDAICAAGIPVVSYQGMNGGYGIIDSYKMDKSLLGSYDVESLITILHGMSTVFDDERAMETVRKLQTI
;
A
#
# COMPACT_ATOMS: atom_id res chain seq x y z
N MET A 1 -9.51 16.82 -0.42
CA MET A 1 -8.82 17.39 0.78
C MET A 1 -7.34 16.97 0.80
N LYS A 2 -6.46 17.60 1.63
CA LYS A 2 -5.01 17.28 1.68
C LYS A 2 -4.74 15.82 2.08
N LEU A 3 -5.42 15.34 3.12
CA LEU A 3 -5.25 13.98 3.65
C LEU A 3 -5.64 12.91 2.62
N GLU A 4 -6.80 13.06 1.98
CA GLU A 4 -7.26 12.16 0.91
C GLU A 4 -6.25 12.05 -0.23
N ARG A 5 -5.67 13.18 -0.65
CA ARG A 5 -4.63 13.19 -1.68
C ARG A 5 -3.39 12.43 -1.22
N MET A 6 -2.92 12.66 0.01
CA MET A 6 -1.75 11.96 0.55
C MET A 6 -1.98 10.44 0.65
N ILE A 7 -3.14 10.00 1.13
CA ILE A 7 -3.51 8.58 1.20
C ILE A 7 -3.56 7.98 -0.22
N SER A 8 -4.18 8.68 -1.16
CA SER A 8 -4.23 8.26 -2.56
C SER A 8 -2.83 8.18 -3.18
N MET A 9 -1.95 9.14 -2.88
CA MET A 9 -0.56 9.14 -3.34
C MET A 9 0.20 7.94 -2.80
N ILE A 10 0.10 7.65 -1.49
CA ILE A 10 0.73 6.48 -0.87
C ILE A 10 0.27 5.21 -1.56
N TYR A 11 -1.04 5.02 -1.72
CA TYR A 11 -1.59 3.85 -2.42
C TYR A 11 -1.07 3.72 -3.85
N MET A 12 -0.96 4.84 -4.56
CA MET A 12 -0.42 4.84 -5.92
C MET A 12 1.06 4.47 -5.94
N LEU A 13 1.88 5.03 -5.06
CA LEU A 13 3.32 4.75 -4.97
C LEU A 13 3.63 3.34 -4.44
N LEU A 14 2.72 2.73 -3.68
CA LEU A 14 2.82 1.34 -3.26
C LEU A 14 2.56 0.36 -4.42
N ASN A 15 1.68 0.72 -5.35
CA ASN A 15 1.28 -0.14 -6.47
C ASN A 15 2.07 0.09 -7.78
N ASN A 16 2.83 1.19 -7.87
CA ASN A 16 3.62 1.55 -9.04
C ASN A 16 5.11 1.64 -8.64
N GLU A 17 6.02 1.44 -9.60
CA GLU A 17 7.46 1.51 -9.33
C GLU A 17 7.96 2.94 -9.11
N VAL A 18 7.70 3.83 -10.08
CA VAL A 18 8.17 5.24 -10.07
C VAL A 18 7.15 6.13 -10.79
N VAL A 19 6.80 7.27 -10.20
CA VAL A 19 5.89 8.27 -10.79
C VAL A 19 6.45 9.68 -10.66
N SER A 20 6.47 10.45 -11.74
CA SER A 20 7.02 11.82 -11.73
C SER A 20 6.17 12.80 -10.92
N ALA A 21 6.80 13.84 -10.36
CA ALA A 21 6.06 14.91 -9.68
C ALA A 21 5.13 15.69 -10.62
N SER A 22 5.46 15.80 -11.91
CA SER A 22 4.57 16.41 -12.90
C SER A 22 3.30 15.58 -13.11
N ALA A 23 3.42 14.26 -13.24
CA ALA A 23 2.25 13.37 -13.37
C ALA A 23 1.39 13.38 -12.11
N LEU A 24 2.00 13.39 -10.92
CA LEU A 24 1.31 13.56 -9.65
C LEU A 24 0.57 14.90 -9.58
N ALA A 25 1.24 15.99 -9.96
CA ALA A 25 0.68 17.34 -9.97
C ALA A 25 -0.54 17.45 -10.90
N GLU A 26 -0.43 16.91 -12.12
CA GLU A 26 -1.51 16.86 -13.09
C GLU A 26 -2.70 16.03 -12.57
N LYS A 27 -2.44 14.81 -12.10
CA LYS A 27 -3.47 13.89 -11.58
C LYS A 27 -4.31 14.52 -10.47
N TYR A 28 -3.68 15.27 -9.56
CA TYR A 28 -4.35 15.85 -8.41
C TYR A 28 -4.74 17.32 -8.60
N GLY A 29 -4.48 17.92 -9.76
CA GLY A 29 -4.78 19.31 -10.06
C GLY A 29 -4.07 20.30 -9.13
N VAL A 30 -2.80 20.02 -8.77
CA VAL A 30 -2.00 20.86 -7.86
C VAL A 30 -0.63 21.18 -8.44
N SER A 31 0.08 22.14 -7.84
CA SER A 31 1.47 22.42 -8.23
C SER A 31 2.42 21.29 -7.83
N GLN A 32 3.54 21.15 -8.55
CA GLN A 32 4.62 20.24 -8.14
C GLN A 32 5.17 20.59 -6.74
N ARG A 33 5.19 21.88 -6.35
CA ARG A 33 5.56 22.32 -5.00
C ARG A 33 4.64 21.71 -3.93
N THR A 34 3.35 21.56 -4.22
CA THR A 34 2.40 20.88 -3.34
C THR A 34 2.74 19.39 -3.23
N ILE A 35 3.07 18.73 -4.35
CA ILE A 35 3.49 17.34 -4.36
C ILE A 35 4.77 17.13 -3.53
N TYR A 36 5.78 17.98 -3.68
CA TYR A 36 7.01 17.89 -2.88
C TYR A 36 6.71 18.01 -1.38
N ARG A 37 5.88 18.98 -0.99
CA ARG A 37 5.49 19.15 0.42
C ARG A 37 4.67 17.96 0.96
N ASP A 38 3.85 17.36 0.11
CA ASP A 38 3.08 16.16 0.49
C ASP A 38 4.02 14.95 0.64
N ILE A 39 5.02 14.80 -0.23
CA ILE A 39 6.07 13.77 -0.11
C ILE A 39 6.88 13.96 1.18
N ASP A 40 7.30 15.18 1.50
CA ASP A 40 8.01 15.48 2.76
C ASP A 40 7.18 15.06 3.98
N ALA A 41 5.87 15.33 3.94
CA ALA A 41 4.96 14.94 5.02
C ALA A 41 4.74 13.42 5.09
N ILE A 42 4.71 12.73 3.95
CA ILE A 42 4.64 11.25 3.89
C ILE A 42 5.92 10.64 4.47
N CYS A 43 7.10 11.16 4.11
CA CYS A 43 8.38 10.74 4.67
C CYS A 43 8.46 11.00 6.18
N ALA A 44 7.99 12.16 6.65
CA ALA A 44 7.93 12.48 8.07
C ALA A 44 6.98 11.55 8.86
N ALA A 45 6.00 10.93 8.18
CA ALA A 45 5.13 9.91 8.76
C ALA A 45 5.74 8.49 8.76
N GLY A 46 7.01 8.34 8.34
CA GLY A 46 7.74 7.07 8.35
C GLY A 46 7.59 6.23 7.08
N ILE A 47 6.93 6.74 6.03
CA ILE A 47 6.80 6.05 4.74
C ILE A 47 7.97 6.46 3.84
N PRO A 48 8.89 5.55 3.46
CA PRO A 48 10.12 5.89 2.78
C PRO A 48 9.89 6.09 1.28
N VAL A 49 9.48 7.30 0.91
CA VAL A 49 9.42 7.73 -0.50
C VAL A 49 10.81 8.20 -0.93
N VAL A 50 11.29 7.65 -2.04
CA VAL A 50 12.61 7.94 -2.62
C VAL A 50 12.47 8.59 -3.99
N SER A 51 13.41 9.48 -4.32
CA SER A 51 13.50 10.11 -5.63
C SER A 51 14.45 9.35 -6.56
N TYR A 52 14.00 9.03 -7.77
CA TYR A 52 14.79 8.47 -8.85
C TYR A 52 15.12 9.56 -9.87
N GLN A 53 16.38 9.69 -10.27
CA GLN A 53 16.83 10.71 -11.21
C GLN A 53 16.82 10.19 -12.66
N GLY A 54 16.75 11.10 -13.64
CA GLY A 54 16.81 10.78 -15.07
C GLY A 54 15.49 10.99 -15.81
N MET A 55 15.48 10.66 -17.11
CA MET A 55 14.33 10.89 -18.01
C MET A 55 13.06 10.13 -17.59
N ASN A 56 13.22 8.95 -17.00
CA ASN A 56 12.15 8.14 -16.40
C ASN A 56 12.17 8.22 -14.86
N GLY A 57 12.74 9.30 -14.32
CA GLY A 57 12.82 9.55 -12.89
C GLY A 57 11.48 9.96 -12.29
N GLY A 58 11.46 10.11 -10.97
CA GLY A 58 10.25 10.44 -10.23
C GLY A 58 10.36 10.00 -8.77
N TYR A 59 9.23 9.60 -8.21
CA TYR A 59 9.12 9.18 -6.82
C TYR A 59 8.53 7.78 -6.75
N GLY A 60 9.07 6.96 -5.85
CA GLY A 60 8.57 5.63 -5.55
C GLY A 60 8.78 5.30 -4.08
N ILE A 61 8.11 4.27 -3.58
CA ILE A 61 8.39 3.74 -2.24
C ILE A 61 9.46 2.64 -2.38
N ILE A 62 10.38 2.53 -1.42
CA ILE A 62 11.47 1.54 -1.49
C ILE A 62 10.87 0.13 -1.53
N ASP A 63 11.46 -0.78 -2.30
CA ASP A 63 10.88 -2.10 -2.49
C ASP A 63 10.82 -2.94 -1.21
N SER A 64 11.78 -2.78 -0.29
CA SER A 64 11.71 -3.43 1.03
C SER A 64 10.59 -2.90 1.92
N TYR A 65 10.01 -1.73 1.62
CA TYR A 65 8.79 -1.22 2.26
C TYR A 65 7.52 -1.66 1.50
N LYS A 66 7.64 -1.94 0.19
CA LYS A 66 6.58 -2.61 -0.58
C LYS A 66 6.47 -4.10 -0.23
N MET A 67 7.53 -4.69 0.34
CA MET A 67 7.56 -6.06 0.84
C MET A 67 6.67 -6.22 2.07
N ASP A 68 5.36 -6.26 1.83
CA ASP A 68 4.41 -7.09 2.56
C ASP A 68 3.11 -7.29 1.75
N LYS A 69 3.23 -7.82 0.51
CA LYS A 69 2.06 -8.26 -0.26
C LYS A 69 1.98 -9.77 -0.49
N SER A 70 2.96 -10.54 -0.03
CA SER A 70 2.90 -12.01 -0.05
C SER A 70 4.09 -12.57 0.75
N LEU A 71 4.06 -12.44 2.09
CA LEU A 71 4.71 -13.47 2.92
C LEU A 71 4.08 -14.84 2.67
N LEU A 72 2.83 -14.83 2.24
CA LEU A 72 1.97 -15.98 1.97
C LEU A 72 1.55 -15.91 0.49
N GLY A 73 1.90 -16.94 -0.28
CA GLY A 73 1.37 -17.10 -1.63
C GLY A 73 -0.09 -17.54 -1.60
N SER A 74 -0.73 -17.62 -2.78
CA SER A 74 -2.15 -18.02 -2.91
C SER A 74 -2.45 -19.36 -2.23
N TYR A 75 -1.50 -20.31 -2.33
CA TYR A 75 -1.61 -21.61 -1.66
C TYR A 75 -1.58 -21.50 -0.13
N ASP A 76 -0.72 -20.64 0.41
CA ASP A 76 -0.59 -20.46 1.85
C ASP A 76 -1.85 -19.80 2.43
N VAL A 77 -2.43 -18.84 1.70
CA VAL A 77 -3.68 -18.17 2.07
C VAL A 77 -4.86 -19.15 2.05
N GLU A 78 -4.97 -19.98 1.01
CA GLU A 78 -6.03 -20.99 0.90
C GLU A 78 -5.93 -22.06 2.00
N SER A 79 -4.71 -22.48 2.32
CA SER A 79 -4.44 -23.40 3.42
C SER A 79 -4.83 -22.80 4.77
N LEU A 80 -4.48 -21.54 5.01
CA LEU A 80 -4.83 -20.81 6.24
C LEU A 80 -6.34 -20.61 6.39
N ILE A 81 -7.04 -20.24 5.31
CA ILE A 81 -8.50 -20.10 5.30
C ILE A 81 -9.16 -21.43 5.68
N THR A 82 -8.70 -22.53 5.08
CA THR A 82 -9.24 -23.88 5.34
C THR A 82 -9.06 -24.28 6.80
N ILE A 83 -7.86 -24.11 7.35
CA ILE A 83 -7.55 -24.46 8.74
C ILE A 83 -8.36 -23.59 9.71
N LEU A 84 -8.35 -22.26 9.52
CA LEU A 84 -9.03 -21.32 10.40
C LEU A 84 -10.55 -21.51 10.38
N HIS A 85 -11.14 -21.80 9.21
CA HIS A 85 -12.58 -22.07 9.10
C HIS A 85 -12.98 -23.37 9.82
N GLY A 86 -12.19 -24.43 9.70
CA GLY A 86 -12.41 -25.67 10.44
C GLY A 86 -12.32 -25.46 11.96
N MET A 87 -11.37 -24.65 12.43
CA MET A 87 -11.26 -24.35 13.86
C MET A 87 -12.37 -23.42 14.35
N SER A 88 -12.73 -22.38 13.59
CA SER A 88 -13.75 -21.42 14.02
C SER A 88 -15.13 -22.07 14.18
N THR A 89 -15.44 -23.08 13.37
CA THR A 89 -16.71 -23.83 13.48
C THR A 89 -16.74 -24.76 14.69
N VAL A 90 -15.60 -25.34 15.08
CA VAL A 90 -15.49 -26.21 16.26
C VAL A 90 -15.51 -25.42 17.56
N PHE A 91 -14.89 -24.24 17.59
CA PHE A 91 -14.70 -23.42 18.79
C PHE A 91 -15.66 -22.22 18.88
N ASP A 92 -16.54 -22.02 17.90
CA ASP A 92 -17.43 -20.85 17.77
C ASP A 92 -16.68 -19.51 17.95
N ASP A 93 -15.49 -19.42 17.33
CA ASP A 93 -14.60 -18.28 17.48
C ASP A 93 -14.88 -17.21 16.42
N GLU A 94 -15.59 -16.16 16.82
CA GLU A 94 -15.92 -15.01 15.97
C GLU A 94 -14.69 -14.27 15.42
N ARG A 95 -13.58 -14.23 16.17
CA ARG A 95 -12.34 -13.56 15.73
C ARG A 95 -11.65 -14.36 14.63
N ALA A 96 -11.69 -15.69 14.74
CA ALA A 96 -11.21 -16.58 13.69
C ALA A 96 -12.05 -16.42 12.41
N MET A 97 -13.39 -16.33 12.52
CA MET A 97 -14.25 -16.07 11.36
C MET A 97 -13.99 -14.71 10.71
N GLU A 98 -13.73 -13.66 11.50
CA GLU A 98 -13.38 -12.34 10.96
C GLU A 98 -12.04 -12.36 10.23
N THR A 99 -11.07 -13.12 10.74
CA THR A 99 -9.75 -13.31 10.09
C THR A 99 -9.90 -14.04 8.75
N VAL A 100 -10.73 -15.09 8.68
CA VAL A 100 -11.05 -15.79 7.44
C VAL A 100 -11.61 -14.83 6.38
N ARG A 101 -12.58 -13.98 6.76
CA ARG A 101 -13.15 -12.99 5.83
C ARG A 101 -12.13 -12.00 5.30
N LYS A 102 -11.20 -11.53 6.14
CA LYS A 102 -10.12 -10.61 5.72
C LYS A 102 -9.17 -11.29 4.73
N LEU A 103 -8.79 -12.54 5.00
CA LEU A 103 -7.90 -13.32 4.12
C LEU A 103 -8.53 -13.63 2.75
N GLN A 104 -9.87 -13.73 2.66
CA GLN A 104 -10.59 -13.91 1.39
C GLN A 104 -10.61 -12.66 0.49
N THR A 105 -10.26 -11.49 1.02
CA THR A 105 -10.27 -10.20 0.29
C THR A 105 -8.89 -9.73 -0.15
N ILE A 106 -7.84 -10.45 0.24
CA ILE A 106 -6.44 -10.26 -0.15
C ILE A 106 -6.18 -11.05 -1.42
#